data_AF-A0A816FI34-F1
#
_entry.id   AF-A0A816FI34-F1
#
_cell.length_a   1.000
_cell.length_b   1.000
_cell.length_c   1.000
_cell.angle_alpha   90.00
_cell.angle_beta   90.00
_cell.angle_gamma   90.00
#
_symmetry.space_group_name_H-M   'P 1'
#
loop_
_entity.id
_entity.type
_entity.pdbx_description
1 polymer ?
#
loop_
_entity_poly.entity_id
_entity_poly.type
_entity_poly.pdbx_seq_one_letter_code
_entity_poly.pdbx_strand_id
1 'polypeptide(L)'
;MSSFSCEENKGLHCEEEAEQRLLEHVIEEETQYQQHHRRNGISRVFSYSTPASPRFIARFRLGGYKIISNDMVDKKCSICLEDLKLHQFFAQWPCEAKHTFHYHCMLNALRAGNKCPLCRHPVEAAT
;
A
#
# COMPACT_ATOMS: atom_id res chain seq x y z
N MET A 1 -32.30 16.29 40.70
CA MET A 1 -31.13 15.46 40.36
C MET A 1 -31.34 14.95 38.95
N SER A 2 -30.24 14.70 38.22
CA SER A 2 -30.16 14.30 36.81
C SER A 2 -29.93 15.47 35.83
N SER A 3 -28.69 15.97 35.83
CA SER A 3 -28.13 16.75 34.73
C SER A 3 -26.98 15.94 34.12
N PHE A 4 -27.20 15.49 32.90
CA PHE A 4 -26.26 15.12 31.84
C PHE A 4 -24.78 14.90 32.20
N SER A 5 -24.31 13.68 31.96
CA SER A 5 -22.91 13.43 31.65
C SER A 5 -22.85 12.47 30.48
N CYS A 6 -22.70 13.00 29.26
CA CYS A 6 -22.21 12.22 28.12
C CYS A 6 -21.76 13.14 26.98
N GLU A 7 -20.58 13.76 27.10
CA GLU A 7 -20.02 14.60 26.03
C GLU A 7 -18.53 14.35 25.71
N GLU A 8 -17.92 13.29 26.24
CA GLU A 8 -16.50 12.99 25.95
C GLU A 8 -16.28 11.83 24.95
N ASN A 9 -17.29 11.02 24.64
CA ASN A 9 -17.14 9.82 23.78
C ASN A 9 -17.50 10.03 22.28
N LYS A 10 -17.91 11.24 21.87
CA LYS A 10 -18.28 11.52 20.47
C LYS A 10 -17.09 11.82 19.56
N GLY A 11 -15.97 12.33 20.10
CA GLY A 11 -14.81 12.69 19.29
C GLY A 11 -14.08 11.47 18.71
N LEU A 12 -13.83 10.47 19.54
CA LEU A 12 -13.05 9.27 19.18
C LEU A 12 -13.79 8.39 18.14
N HIS A 13 -15.12 8.27 18.27
CA HIS A 13 -15.94 7.51 17.32
C HIS A 13 -15.98 8.18 15.93
N CYS A 14 -16.02 9.53 15.89
CA CYS A 14 -15.98 10.29 14.65
C CYS A 14 -14.63 10.20 13.91
N GLU A 15 -13.51 10.12 14.64
CA GLU A 15 -12.17 9.96 14.05
C GLU A 15 -12.01 8.58 13.40
N GLU A 16 -12.44 7.52 14.10
CA GLU A 16 -12.39 6.15 13.60
C GLU A 16 -13.32 5.94 12.37
N GLU A 17 -14.50 6.56 12.38
CA GLU A 17 -15.41 6.60 11.22
C GLU A 17 -14.79 7.36 10.03
N ALA A 18 -14.06 8.45 10.27
CA ALA A 18 -13.40 9.22 9.21
C ALA A 18 -12.26 8.42 8.55
N GLU A 19 -11.44 7.73 9.34
CA GLU A 19 -10.39 6.84 8.84
C GLU A 19 -10.98 5.70 8.00
N GLN A 20 -12.08 5.11 8.45
CA GLN A 20 -12.75 4.04 7.73
C GLN A 20 -13.31 4.53 6.38
N ARG A 21 -13.95 5.71 6.35
CA ARG A 21 -14.45 6.31 5.10
C ARG A 21 -13.33 6.63 4.12
N LEU A 22 -12.17 7.10 4.61
CA LEU A 22 -10.99 7.32 3.78
C LEU A 22 -10.48 5.99 3.20
N LEU A 23 -10.41 4.93 4.00
CA LEU A 23 -10.02 3.60 3.54
C LEU A 23 -10.99 3.09 2.45
N GLU A 24 -12.30 3.22 2.66
CA GLU A 24 -13.32 2.81 1.69
C GLU A 24 -13.18 3.57 0.36
N HIS A 25 -12.99 4.90 0.40
CA HIS A 25 -12.74 5.68 -0.82
C HIS A 25 -11.47 5.21 -1.57
N VAL A 26 -10.38 4.95 -0.85
CA VAL A 26 -9.14 4.44 -1.48
C VAL A 26 -9.33 3.03 -2.05
N ILE A 27 -10.12 2.17 -1.39
CA ILE A 27 -10.48 0.84 -1.90
C ILE A 27 -11.25 0.95 -3.23
N GLU A 28 -12.20 1.88 -3.32
CA GLU A 28 -12.96 2.12 -4.55
C GLU A 28 -12.05 2.58 -5.69
N GLU A 29 -11.15 3.54 -5.44
CA GLU A 29 -10.15 3.98 -6.42
C GLU A 29 -9.29 2.83 -6.94
N GLU A 30 -8.76 1.99 -6.05
CA GLU A 30 -7.93 0.84 -6.45
C GLU A 30 -8.75 -0.19 -7.24
N THR A 31 -10.02 -0.39 -6.88
CA THR A 31 -10.91 -1.31 -7.62
C THR A 31 -11.16 -0.82 -9.05
N GLN A 32 -11.44 0.46 -9.23
CA GLN A 32 -11.63 1.07 -10.55
C GLN A 32 -10.37 1.00 -11.41
N TYR A 33 -9.20 1.27 -10.81
CA TYR A 33 -7.91 1.12 -11.48
C TYR A 33 -7.73 -0.30 -12.03
N GLN A 34 -7.99 -1.32 -11.19
CA GLN A 34 -7.86 -2.72 -11.59
C GLN A 34 -8.84 -3.10 -12.70
N GLN A 35 -10.10 -2.65 -12.63
CA GLN A 35 -11.10 -2.90 -13.66
C GLN A 35 -10.71 -2.27 -15.00
N HIS A 36 -10.24 -1.02 -14.99
CA HIS A 36 -9.75 -0.33 -16.19
C HIS A 36 -8.61 -1.09 -16.85
N HIS A 37 -7.62 -1.52 -16.05
CA HIS A 37 -6.45 -2.22 -16.54
C HIS A 37 -6.78 -3.60 -17.14
N ARG A 38 -7.71 -4.34 -16.49
CA ARG A 38 -8.25 -5.61 -17.01
C ARG A 38 -8.97 -5.40 -18.34
N ARG A 39 -9.85 -4.41 -18.42
CA ARG A 39 -10.63 -4.12 -19.65
C ARG A 39 -9.75 -3.73 -20.82
N ASN A 40 -8.64 -3.03 -20.57
CA ASN A 40 -7.74 -2.54 -21.61
C ASN A 40 -6.58 -3.50 -21.93
N GLY A 41 -6.49 -4.67 -21.29
CA GLY A 41 -5.46 -5.66 -21.58
C GLY A 41 -4.02 -5.20 -21.29
N ILE A 42 -3.83 -4.28 -20.34
CA ILE A 42 -2.53 -3.66 -20.02
C ILE A 42 -1.68 -4.58 -19.09
N SER A 43 -2.06 -5.84 -18.88
CA SER A 43 -1.42 -6.77 -17.91
C SER A 43 0.03 -7.20 -18.20
N ARG A 44 0.80 -6.55 -19.09
CA ARG A 44 1.98 -7.16 -19.73
C ARG A 44 3.35 -6.97 -19.05
N VAL A 45 3.44 -6.37 -17.87
CA VAL A 45 4.78 -6.05 -17.28
C VAL A 45 5.23 -7.02 -16.19
N PHE A 46 4.32 -7.75 -15.53
CA PHE A 46 4.69 -8.67 -14.45
C PHE A 46 4.04 -10.05 -14.63
N SER A 47 4.83 -11.11 -14.44
CA SER A 47 4.41 -12.52 -14.58
C SER A 47 3.49 -13.03 -13.47
N TYR A 48 2.97 -12.14 -12.60
CA TYR A 48 2.17 -12.51 -11.45
C TYR A 48 0.69 -12.34 -11.79
N SER A 49 -0.07 -13.43 -11.71
CA SER A 49 -1.44 -13.49 -12.24
C SER A 49 -2.51 -12.91 -11.32
N THR A 50 -2.16 -12.55 -10.08
CA THR A 50 -3.11 -12.14 -9.05
C THR A 50 -2.61 -10.92 -8.31
N PRO A 51 -3.27 -9.75 -8.43
CA PRO A 51 -2.90 -8.55 -7.68
C PRO A 51 -3.15 -8.75 -6.18
N ALA A 52 -2.52 -7.91 -5.35
CA ALA A 52 -2.89 -7.80 -3.95
C ALA A 52 -4.35 -7.31 -3.82
N SER A 53 -5.00 -7.61 -2.69
CA SER A 53 -6.37 -7.16 -2.46
C SER A 53 -6.45 -5.61 -2.49
N PRO A 54 -7.53 -5.01 -3.01
CA PRO A 54 -7.69 -3.55 -3.00
C PRO A 54 -7.58 -2.98 -1.57
N ARG A 55 -8.08 -3.71 -0.57
CA ARG A 55 -7.96 -3.36 0.85
C ARG A 55 -6.53 -3.32 1.33
N PHE A 56 -5.70 -4.30 0.94
CA PHE A 56 -4.28 -4.30 1.24
C PHE A 56 -3.57 -3.10 0.61
N ILE A 57 -3.81 -2.85 -0.68
CA ILE A 57 -3.20 -1.72 -1.42
C ILE A 57 -3.64 -0.38 -0.81
N ALA A 58 -4.91 -0.25 -0.43
CA ALA A 58 -5.43 0.96 0.19
C ALA A 58 -4.76 1.26 1.54
N ARG A 59 -4.64 0.26 2.42
CA ARG A 59 -3.90 0.39 3.68
C ARG A 59 -2.42 0.72 3.44
N PHE A 60 -1.82 0.11 2.42
CA PHE A 60 -0.46 0.42 2.02
C PHE A 60 -0.30 1.87 1.55
N ARG A 61 -1.29 2.45 0.85
CA ARG A 61 -1.28 3.87 0.46
C ARG A 61 -1.33 4.83 1.64
N LEU A 62 -2.06 4.45 2.70
CA LEU A 62 -2.25 5.30 3.86
C LEU A 62 -1.02 5.37 4.78
N GLY A 63 -0.21 4.30 4.85
CA GLY A 63 0.93 4.29 5.79
C GLY A 63 2.03 3.27 5.51
N GLY A 64 2.04 2.64 4.34
CA GLY A 64 3.02 1.61 3.96
C GLY A 64 4.40 2.14 3.55
N TYR A 65 4.67 3.42 3.79
CA TYR A 65 5.89 4.10 3.34
C TYR A 65 6.70 4.68 4.50
N LYS A 66 7.97 4.92 4.22
CA LYS A 66 8.93 5.60 5.10
C LYS A 66 9.77 6.57 4.26
N ILE A 67 10.26 7.64 4.89
CA ILE A 67 11.19 8.58 4.25
C ILE A 67 12.59 7.98 4.26
N ILE A 68 13.30 8.05 3.14
CA ILE A 68 14.69 7.59 3.01
C ILE A 68 15.59 8.47 3.90
N SER A 69 16.19 7.83 4.91
CA SER A 69 17.23 8.40 5.78
C SER A 69 18.63 8.13 5.21
N ASN A 70 19.65 8.71 5.83
CA ASN A 70 21.05 8.58 5.41
C ASN A 70 21.52 7.11 5.33
N ASP A 71 21.00 6.23 6.21
CA ASP A 71 21.36 4.79 6.25
C ASP A 71 20.77 3.95 5.10
N MET A 72 19.91 4.56 4.29
CA MET A 72 19.23 3.95 3.16
C MET A 72 19.71 4.51 1.81
N VAL A 73 20.51 5.57 1.82
CA VAL A 73 21.13 6.17 0.63
C VAL A 73 22.04 5.12 -0.01
N ASP A 74 22.10 5.10 -1.34
CA ASP A 74 22.86 4.14 -2.17
C ASP A 74 22.36 2.68 -2.18
N LYS A 75 21.30 2.35 -1.43
CA LYS A 75 20.59 1.07 -1.66
C LYS A 75 19.88 1.13 -3.00
N LYS A 76 19.87 0.02 -3.73
CA LYS A 76 19.20 -0.10 -5.04
C LYS A 76 17.80 -0.65 -4.93
N CYS A 77 16.84 -0.04 -5.63
CA CYS A 77 15.56 -0.66 -5.86
C CYS A 77 15.68 -1.71 -6.96
N SER A 78 15.44 -2.98 -6.64
CA SER A 78 15.52 -4.07 -7.62
C SER A 78 14.38 -4.12 -8.65
N ILE A 79 13.41 -3.21 -8.57
CA ILE A 79 12.32 -3.08 -9.55
C ILE A 79 12.73 -2.14 -10.70
N CYS A 80 13.22 -0.93 -10.40
CA CYS A 80 13.64 0.04 -11.41
C CYS A 80 15.15 0.09 -11.65
N LEU A 81 15.94 -0.60 -10.82
CA LEU A 81 17.42 -0.63 -10.85
C LEU A 81 18.09 0.71 -10.54
N GLU A 82 17.34 1.68 -10.00
CA GLU A 82 17.85 2.98 -9.55
C GLU A 82 18.12 2.99 -8.05
N ASP A 83 19.00 3.90 -7.62
CA ASP A 83 19.32 4.13 -6.22
C ASP A 83 18.17 4.81 -5.47
N LEU A 84 18.06 4.50 -4.18
CA LEU A 84 17.19 5.21 -3.24
C LEU A 84 17.82 6.56 -2.89
N LYS A 85 17.08 7.66 -3.12
CA LYS A 85 17.57 9.02 -2.88
C LYS A 85 16.97 9.62 -1.61
N LEU A 86 17.74 10.49 -0.94
CA LEU A 86 17.24 11.26 0.21
C LEU A 86 15.94 11.98 -0.12
N HIS A 87 15.05 12.08 0.88
CA HIS A 87 13.74 12.71 0.80
C HIS A 87 12.73 12.02 -0.14
N GLN A 88 13.08 10.87 -0.73
CA GLN A 88 12.10 10.02 -1.40
C GLN A 88 11.46 9.04 -0.40
N PHE A 89 10.35 8.44 -0.82
CA PHE A 89 9.66 7.41 -0.05
C PHE A 89 10.09 6.01 -0.47
N PHE A 90 10.37 5.16 0.52
CA PHE A 90 10.57 3.74 0.34
C PHE A 90 9.52 2.94 1.08
N ALA A 91 9.39 1.68 0.71
CA ALA A 91 8.54 0.72 1.40
C ALA A 91 9.26 -0.61 1.58
N GLN A 92 8.84 -1.36 2.59
CA GLN A 92 9.37 -2.69 2.87
C GLN A 92 8.26 -3.71 2.69
N TRP A 93 8.53 -4.75 1.92
CA TRP A 93 7.62 -5.87 1.78
C TRP A 93 7.49 -6.57 3.14
N PRO A 94 6.27 -7.01 3.55
CA PRO A 94 6.04 -7.73 4.80
C PRO A 94 6.53 -9.19 4.73
N CYS A 95 7.78 -9.39 4.34
CA CYS A 95 8.49 -10.67 4.41
C CYS A 95 9.55 -10.62 5.50
N GLU A 96 10.06 -11.77 5.94
CA GLU A 96 11.09 -11.88 6.98
C GLU A 96 12.33 -10.99 6.70
N ALA A 97 12.83 -10.99 5.47
CA ALA A 97 13.98 -10.20 5.04
C ALA A 97 13.69 -8.69 4.84
N LYS A 98 12.43 -8.24 4.98
CA LYS A 98 11.98 -6.85 4.78
C LYS A 98 12.54 -6.18 3.51
N HIS A 99 12.39 -6.87 2.37
CA HIS A 99 12.86 -6.38 1.08
C HIS A 99 12.38 -4.97 0.77
N THR A 100 13.30 -4.10 0.37
CA THR A 100 13.08 -2.65 0.29
C THR A 100 13.03 -2.18 -1.17
N PHE A 101 12.09 -1.28 -1.48
CA PHE A 101 11.88 -0.72 -2.82
C PHE A 101 11.45 0.75 -2.71
N HIS A 102 11.52 1.52 -3.80
CA HIS A 102 10.77 2.79 -3.83
C HIS A 102 9.30 2.52 -3.59
N TYR A 103 8.63 3.43 -2.87
CA TYR A 103 7.22 3.30 -2.55
C TYR A 103 6.35 3.10 -3.81
N HIS A 104 6.57 3.91 -4.85
CA HIS A 104 5.82 3.81 -6.10
C HIS A 104 6.09 2.49 -6.84
N CYS A 105 7.33 2.03 -6.85
CA CYS A 105 7.71 0.75 -7.46
C CYS A 105 7.01 -0.42 -6.76
N MET A 106 6.98 -0.42 -5.42
CA MET A 106 6.26 -1.43 -4.64
C MET A 106 4.74 -1.34 -4.82
N LEU A 107 4.17 -0.13 -4.87
CA LEU A 107 2.74 0.07 -5.14
C LEU A 107 2.33 -0.53 -6.49
N ASN A 108 3.12 -0.29 -7.54
CA ASN A 108 2.88 -0.86 -8.86
C ASN A 108 3.06 -2.38 -8.86
N ALA A 109 4.05 -2.90 -8.13
CA ALA A 109 4.23 -4.34 -7.97
C ALA A 109 3.01 -4.98 -7.28
N LEU A 110 2.48 -4.39 -6.22
CA LEU A 110 1.27 -4.87 -5.52
C LEU A 110 0.03 -4.85 -6.41
N ARG A 111 -0.11 -3.82 -7.26
CA ARG A 111 -1.18 -3.72 -8.26
C ARG A 111 -1.09 -4.76 -9.36
N ALA A 112 0.10 -5.31 -9.61
CA ALA A 112 0.31 -6.35 -10.60
C ALA A 112 0.34 -7.76 -9.99
N GLY A 113 0.77 -7.90 -8.74
CA GLY A 113 1.02 -9.18 -8.10
C GLY A 113 1.01 -9.12 -6.57
N ASN A 114 0.49 -10.16 -5.93
CA ASN A 114 0.46 -10.29 -4.48
C ASN A 114 1.73 -10.92 -3.88
N LYS A 115 2.85 -11.00 -4.62
CA LYS A 115 4.08 -11.68 -4.17
C LYS A 115 5.28 -10.75 -4.24
N CYS A 116 6.17 -10.87 -3.27
CA CYS A 116 7.42 -10.11 -3.25
C CYS A 116 8.24 -10.37 -4.52
N PRO A 117 8.72 -9.34 -5.23
CA PRO A 117 9.56 -9.52 -6.42
C PRO A 117 10.86 -10.30 -6.19
N LEU A 118 11.37 -10.33 -4.95
CA LEU A 118 12.63 -10.99 -4.60
C LEU A 118 12.44 -12.40 -4.04
N CYS A 119 11.60 -12.58 -3.02
CA CYS A 119 11.43 -13.87 -2.33
C CYS A 119 10.09 -14.56 -2.58
N ARG A 120 9.20 -13.97 -3.39
CA ARG A 120 7.85 -14.48 -3.69
C ARG A 120 6.94 -14.66 -2.47
N HIS A 121 7.31 -14.12 -1.30
CA HIS A 121 6.45 -14.13 -0.11
C HIS A 121 5.13 -13.42 -0.42
N PRO A 122 3.98 -14.07 -0.18
CA PRO A 122 2.68 -13.53 -0.55
C PRO A 122 2.21 -12.45 0.44
N VAL A 123 1.30 -11.62 -0.03
CA VAL A 123 0.39 -10.79 0.78
C VAL A 123 -1.05 -11.18 0.45
N GLU A 124 -2.01 -10.58 1.15
CA GLU A 124 -3.44 -10.78 0.89
C GLU A 124 -3.76 -10.56 -0.61
N ALA A 125 -4.21 -11.60 -1.29
CA ALA A 125 -4.57 -11.57 -2.71
C ALA A 125 -5.99 -11.04 -2.89
N ALA A 126 -6.28 -10.47 -4.06
CA ALA A 126 -7.65 -10.21 -4.48
C ALA A 126 -8.39 -11.55 -4.67
N THR A 127 -9.32 -11.86 -3.76
CA THR A 127 -10.29 -12.98 -3.88
C THR A 127 -11.44 -12.62 -4.78
#